data_AF-M3HQ88-F1
#
_entry.id   AF-M3HQ88-F1
#
_cell.length_a   1.000
_cell.length_b   1.000
_cell.length_c   1.000
_cell.angle_alpha   90.00
_cell.angle_beta   90.00
_cell.angle_gamma   90.00
#
_symmetry.space_group_name_H-M   'P 1'
#
loop_
_entity.id
_entity.type
_entity.pdbx_description
1 polymer ?
#
loop_
_entity_poly.entity_id
_entity_poly.type
_entity_poly.pdbx_seq_one_letter_code
_entity_poly.pdbx_strand_id
1 'polypeptide(L)' 'ESEVIRILYPPGIVQTDDCYLDEEGRIYTTDTICEGTHFRIEWSGPKEIAQKLVEVNVSDIAAGGGIPTKAFFKPRS' A
#
# COMPACT_ATOMS: atom_id res chain seq x y z
N GLU A 1 10.01 -1.93 -9.17
CA GLU A 1 8.59 -2.33 -9.30
C GLU A 1 8.52 -3.58 -10.18
N SER A 2 8.03 -4.77 -9.82
CA SER A 2 7.30 -5.22 -8.65
C SER A 2 7.24 -6.75 -8.66
N GLU A 3 8.01 -7.43 -7.82
CA GLU A 3 7.75 -8.86 -7.51
C GLU A 3 6.66 -9.00 -6.45
N VAL A 4 6.54 -8.03 -5.54
CA VAL A 4 5.48 -8.00 -4.51
C VAL A 4 4.09 -7.84 -5.13
N ILE A 5 3.94 -6.96 -6.13
CA ILE A 5 2.68 -6.83 -6.89
C ILE A 5 2.41 -8.08 -7.73
N ARG A 6 3.38 -8.97 -8.00
CA ARG A 6 3.07 -10.25 -8.67
C ARG A 6 2.66 -11.34 -7.69
N ILE A 7 3.24 -11.33 -6.49
CA ILE A 7 2.92 -12.29 -5.43
C ILE A 7 1.49 -12.07 -4.90
N LEU A 8 1.04 -10.81 -4.84
CA LEU A 8 -0.29 -10.47 -4.35
C LEU A 8 -1.37 -10.50 -5.45
N TYR A 9 -1.00 -10.52 -6.74
CA TYR A 9 -1.92 -10.33 -7.86
C TYR A 9 -1.74 -11.46 -8.89
N PRO A 10 -2.47 -12.58 -8.77
CA PRO A 10 -2.45 -13.63 -9.78
C PRO A 10 -3.00 -13.11 -11.12
N PRO A 11 -2.46 -13.54 -12.27
CA PRO A 11 -2.87 -13.05 -13.57
C PRO A 11 -4.32 -13.43 -13.88
N GLY A 12 -5.13 -12.46 -14.34
CA GLY A 12 -6.48 -12.70 -14.88
C GLY A 12 -7.62 -11.83 -14.33
N ILE A 13 -7.35 -10.95 -13.37
CA ILE A 13 -8.39 -10.14 -12.70
C ILE A 13 -8.22 -8.64 -13.04
N VAL A 14 -9.35 -7.96 -13.24
CA VAL A 14 -9.43 -6.56 -13.68
C VAL A 14 -8.70 -5.65 -12.70
N GLN A 15 -7.67 -4.98 -13.18
CA GLN A 15 -6.95 -3.94 -12.45
C GLN A 15 -7.75 -2.64 -12.53
N THR A 16 -7.97 -2.00 -11.40
CA THR A 16 -8.33 -0.57 -11.36
C THR A 16 -7.07 0.20 -10.98
N ASP A 17 -6.85 1.38 -11.56
CA ASP A 17 -5.55 2.09 -11.65
C ASP A 17 -4.68 2.05 -10.37
N ASP A 18 -5.29 2.14 -9.19
CA ASP A 18 -4.58 2.24 -7.90
C ASP A 18 -4.85 1.07 -6.93
N CYS A 19 -5.68 0.09 -7.30
CA CYS A 19 -6.21 -0.92 -6.38
C CYS A 19 -6.57 -2.22 -7.09
N TYR A 20 -6.47 -3.33 -6.37
CA TYR A 20 -6.93 -4.64 -6.85
C TYR A 20 -8.17 -5.09 -6.11
N LEU A 21 -9.19 -5.47 -6.89
CA LEU A 21 -10.44 -6.05 -6.41
C LEU A 21 -10.41 -7.57 -6.68
N ASP A 22 -10.53 -8.38 -5.63
CA ASP A 22 -10.65 -9.84 -5.80
C ASP A 22 -12.09 -10.27 -6.14
N GLU A 23 -12.29 -11.54 -6.48
CA GLU A 23 -13.61 -12.12 -6.81
C GLU A 23 -14.58 -12.11 -5.61
N GLU A 24 -14.07 -11.89 -4.40
CA GLU A 24 -14.81 -11.86 -3.14
C GLU A 24 -15.15 -10.41 -2.71
N GLY A 25 -14.78 -9.41 -3.53
CA GLY A 25 -15.06 -7.99 -3.31
C GLY A 25 -14.09 -7.29 -2.36
N ARG A 26 -12.91 -7.86 -2.09
CA ARG A 26 -11.89 -7.23 -1.25
C ARG A 26 -10.95 -6.36 -2.08
N ILE A 27 -10.60 -5.21 -1.51
CA ILE A 27 -9.69 -4.25 -2.13
C ILE A 27 -8.32 -4.32 -1.48
N TYR A 28 -7.29 -4.39 -2.32
CA TYR A 28 -5.88 -4.45 -1.93
C TYR A 28 -5.10 -3.31 -2.59
N THR A 29 -4.31 -2.60 -1.78
CA THR A 29 -3.31 -1.64 -2.24
C THR A 29 -1.97 -1.96 -1.56
N THR A 30 -0.89 -1.48 -2.15
CA THR A 30 0.45 -1.53 -1.55
C THR A 30 1.25 -0.30 -1.94
N ASP A 31 1.82 0.37 -0.95
CA ASP A 31 2.81 1.43 -1.14
C ASP A 31 4.17 1.03 -0.52
N THR A 32 5.26 1.59 -1.02
CA THR A 32 6.61 1.41 -0.49
C THR A 32 7.30 2.76 -0.34
N ILE A 33 7.65 3.11 0.89
CA ILE A 33 8.52 4.26 1.17
C ILE A 33 9.95 3.81 1.48
N CYS A 34 10.91 4.56 0.97
CA CYS A 34 12.35 4.30 1.13
C CYS A 34 13.03 5.51 1.75
N GLU A 35 13.90 5.27 2.72
CA GLU A 35 14.76 6.31 3.31
C GLU A 35 15.66 6.94 2.24
N GLY A 36 15.84 8.26 2.30
CA GLY A 36 16.61 9.05 1.34
C GLY A 36 15.85 9.46 0.08
N THR A 37 14.72 8.81 -0.22
CA THR A 37 13.82 9.15 -1.34
C THR A 37 12.48 9.71 -0.85
N HIS A 38 11.82 9.00 0.05
CA HIS A 38 10.45 9.31 0.51
C HIS A 38 10.40 9.95 1.90
N PHE A 39 11.40 9.65 2.73
CA PHE A 39 11.60 10.26 4.05
C PHE A 39 13.09 10.27 4.39
N ARG A 40 13.49 11.08 5.38
CA ARG A 40 14.80 11.00 6.03
C ARG A 40 14.60 10.94 7.54
N ILE A 41 15.24 9.99 8.22
CA ILE A 41 15.11 9.84 9.67
C ILE A 41 15.63 11.04 10.45
N GLU A 42 16.50 11.85 9.81
CA GLU A 42 17.01 13.10 10.36
C GLU A 42 15.92 14.14 10.59
N TRP A 43 14.84 14.13 9.80
CA TRP A 43 13.77 15.14 9.82
C TRP A 43 12.36 14.56 9.94
N SER A 44 12.22 13.24 10.07
CA SER A 44 10.93 12.57 10.21
C SER A 44 11.01 11.48 11.27
N GLY A 45 10.18 11.60 12.30
CA GLY A 45 10.08 10.60 13.34
C GLY A 45 9.44 9.30 12.81
N PRO A 46 9.76 8.13 13.38
CA PRO A 46 9.17 6.85 12.99
C PRO A 46 7.64 6.85 12.99
N LYS A 47 7.01 7.61 13.90
CA LYS A 47 5.55 7.75 13.98
C LYS A 47 4.96 8.50 12.79
N GLU A 48 5.60 9.60 12.37
CA GLU A 48 5.14 10.40 11.23
C GLU A 48 5.28 9.62 9.93
N ILE A 49 6.37 8.88 9.80
CA ILE A 49 6.62 7.96 8.69
C ILE A 49 5.53 6.89 8.62
N ALA A 50 5.18 6.28 9.77
CA ALA A 50 4.12 5.28 9.84
C ALA A 50 2.73 5.86 9.55
N GLN A 51 2.41 7.06 10.04
CA GLN A 51 1.15 7.74 9.73
C GLN A 51 1.02 7.99 8.23
N LYS A 52 2.06 8.53 7.60
CA LYS A 52 2.06 8.79 6.16
C LYS A 52 1.86 7.51 5.35
N LEU A 53 2.52 6.41 5.73
CA LEU A 53 2.33 5.10 5.11
C LEU A 53 0.87 4.64 5.17
N VAL A 54 0.26 4.72 6.35
CA VAL A 54 -1.13 4.29 6.54
C VAL A 54 -2.09 5.22 5.80
N GLU A 55 -1.89 6.53 5.87
CA GLU A 55 -2.75 7.52 5.22
C GLU A 55 -2.80 7.36 3.71
N VAL A 56 -1.66 7.12 3.05
CA VAL A 56 -1.62 6.91 1.59
C VAL A 56 -2.40 5.65 1.21
N ASN A 57 -2.10 4.50 1.83
CA ASN A 57 -2.80 3.25 1.52
C ASN A 57 -4.30 3.30 1.86
N VAL A 58 -4.69 4.01 2.93
CA VAL A 58 -6.11 4.22 3.27
C VAL A 58 -6.81 5.08 2.21
N SER A 59 -6.13 6.11 1.72
CA SER A 59 -6.66 6.97 0.66
C SER A 59 -6.93 6.18 -0.62
N ASP A 60 -6.01 5.29 -1.01
CA ASP A 60 -6.19 4.46 -2.21
C ASP A 60 -7.40 3.53 -2.07
N ILE A 61 -7.56 2.88 -0.91
CA ILE A 61 -8.72 2.02 -0.64
C ILE A 61 -10.02 2.83 -0.69
N ALA A 62 -10.05 4.02 -0.09
CA ALA A 62 -11.22 4.89 -0.11
C ALA A 62 -11.56 5.38 -1.52
N ALA A 63 -10.54 5.71 -2.34
CA ALA A 63 -10.71 6.07 -3.75
C ALA A 63 -11.23 4.89 -4.59
N GLY A 64 -10.82 3.67 -4.27
CA GLY A 64 -11.37 2.42 -4.82
C GLY A 64 -12.78 2.07 -4.32
N GLY A 65 -13.40 2.90 -3.48
CA GLY A 65 -14.73 2.66 -2.90
C GLY A 65 -14.76 1.64 -1.76
N GLY A 66 -13.61 1.28 -1.20
CA GLY A 66 -13.45 0.30 -0.15
C GLY A 66 -13.43 0.88 1.27
N ILE A 67 -13.55 -0.01 2.25
CA ILE A 67 -13.33 0.29 3.67
C ILE A 67 -12.06 -0.44 4.11
N PRO A 68 -11.02 0.27 4.59
CA PRO A 68 -9.80 -0.38 5.08
C PRO A 68 -10.10 -1.26 6.29
N THR A 69 -9.64 -2.51 6.28
CA THR A 69 -9.89 -3.48 7.37
C THR A 69 -8.63 -4.02 8.02
N LYS A 70 -7.53 -4.12 7.28
CA LYS A 70 -6.25 -4.71 7.73
C LYS A 70 -5.09 -3.99 7.06
N ALA A 71 -3.94 -3.93 7.74
CA ALA A 71 -2.68 -3.41 7.21
C ALA A 71 -1.53 -4.34 7.58
N PHE A 72 -0.56 -4.49 6.67
CA PHE A 72 0.65 -5.29 6.88
C PHE A 72 1.86 -4.40 6.63
N PHE A 73 2.83 -4.42 7.55
CA PHE A 73 4.08 -3.69 7.41
C PHE A 73 5.24 -4.67 7.22
N LYS A 74 5.98 -4.51 6.12
CA LYS A 74 7.18 -5.30 5.84
C LYS A 74 8.41 -4.38 5.95
N PRO A 75 9.16 -4.42 7.06
CA PRO A 75 10.44 -3.72 7.13
C PRO A 75 11.41 -4.34 6.13
N ARG A 76 12.23 -3.50 5.48
CA ARG A 76 13.32 -3.99 4.63
C ARG A 76 14.41 -4.54 5.55
N SER A 77 14.74 -5.83 5.38
CA SER A 77 15.85 -6.52 6.06
C SER A 77 17.20 -6.12 5.50
#